data_AF-R7SMS6-F1
#
_entry.id   AF-R7SMS6-F1
#
_cell.length_a   1.000
_cell.length_b   1.000
_cell.length_c   1.000
_cell.angle_alpha   90.00
_cell.angle_beta   90.00
_cell.angle_gamma   90.00
#
_symmetry.space_group_name_H-M   'P 1'
#
loop_
_entity.id
_entity.type
_entity.pdbx_description
1 polymer ?
#
loop_
_entity_poly.entity_id
_entity_poly.type
_entity_poly.pdbx_seq_one_letter_code
_entity_poly.pdbx_strand_id
1 'polypeptide(L)'
;MSSRSCSPSTSTVRYHLNEPDNDSPPFAVPHPEYYLEDGNLVIQVENTLFRVFRSTFTRHSAFFKDLFSLPGPVGTAEGLDDDNPLQFSGISAIDFERLLWVLYPPCYGAHRARTRDEWTSILCLATRWDFNDIRTLAIREVQSLDMSPVDKIILAQEFDIGGRWLLGAYTALCERAEPLSVCEGARLGLETAMRVAQLRERLHSSCRKSSRMGGYHTLTRSAAMRHDSIAAHMTVIVKPPRMERSQWGIEKSLLRSGDIAPPTRESTQKLGTKKGATAIPGPARLIAETFGIDLTR
;
A
#
# COMPACT_ATOMS: atom_id res chain seq x y z
N MET A 1 76.20 -18.67 56.33
CA MET A 1 75.41 -17.64 57.04
C MET A 1 74.46 -17.07 56.00
N SER A 2 73.22 -17.56 55.95
CA SER A 2 72.02 -16.86 56.46
C SER A 2 71.81 -15.53 55.69
N SER A 3 70.69 -15.24 55.02
CA SER A 3 69.30 -15.49 55.38
C SER A 3 68.39 -15.21 54.17
N ARG A 4 67.20 -15.82 54.22
CA ARG A 4 66.04 -15.54 53.36
C ARG A 4 65.62 -14.07 53.42
N SER A 5 65.05 -13.54 52.34
CA SER A 5 63.81 -12.77 52.46
C SER A 5 62.97 -12.92 51.18
N CYS A 6 61.75 -13.38 51.40
CA CYS A 6 60.64 -13.35 50.47
C CYS A 6 59.92 -12.01 50.72
N SER A 7 59.48 -11.31 49.67
CA SER A 7 58.37 -10.37 49.78
C SER A 7 57.57 -10.34 48.48
N PRO A 8 56.24 -10.13 48.56
CA PRO A 8 55.30 -10.46 47.50
C PRO A 8 54.68 -9.22 46.85
N SER A 9 53.83 -9.48 45.84
CA SER A 9 52.81 -8.56 45.29
C SER A 9 53.40 -7.50 44.34
N THR A 10 52.81 -7.19 43.18
CA THR A 10 51.39 -7.08 42.87
C THR A 10 51.24 -7.16 41.35
N SER A 11 50.45 -8.11 40.83
CA SER A 11 50.00 -8.06 39.43
C SER A 11 49.06 -6.87 39.28
N THR A 12 49.60 -5.73 38.88
CA THR A 12 48.79 -4.63 38.37
C THR A 12 48.27 -5.06 37.01
N VAL A 13 47.04 -5.57 37.00
CA VAL A 13 46.21 -5.67 35.79
C VAL A 13 46.08 -4.24 35.28
N ARG A 14 46.82 -3.91 34.21
CA ARG A 14 46.59 -2.69 33.46
C ARG A 14 45.23 -2.86 32.79
N TYR A 15 44.22 -2.24 33.36
CA TYR A 15 43.01 -1.91 32.61
C TYR A 15 43.46 -1.03 31.45
N HIS A 16 43.57 -1.64 30.26
CA HIS A 16 43.51 -0.88 29.02
C HIS A 16 42.11 -0.25 29.02
N LEU A 17 42.06 1.04 29.34
CA LEU A 17 40.94 1.87 28.95
C LEU A 17 40.89 1.77 27.43
N ASN A 18 39.85 1.14 26.90
CA ASN A 18 39.50 1.23 25.50
C ASN A 18 39.32 2.72 25.20
N GLU A 19 40.32 3.32 24.55
CA GLU A 19 40.08 4.52 23.76
C GLU A 19 39.03 4.13 22.71
N PRO A 20 37.94 4.89 22.55
CA PRO A 20 37.06 4.66 21.42
C PRO A 20 37.90 4.89 20.16
N ASP A 21 37.92 3.90 19.27
CA ASP A 21 38.46 4.03 17.92
C ASP A 21 37.80 5.23 17.24
N ASN A 22 38.41 6.40 17.38
CA ASN A 22 38.03 7.61 16.69
C ASN A 22 38.70 7.59 15.31
N ASP A 23 38.33 6.60 14.50
CA ASP A 23 38.61 6.54 13.06
C ASP A 23 37.69 7.49 12.26
N SER A 24 37.19 8.55 12.90
CA SER A 24 36.55 9.66 12.20
C SER A 24 37.62 10.67 11.81
N PRO A 25 37.81 10.97 10.51
CA PRO A 25 38.77 12.00 10.11
C PRO A 25 38.44 13.30 10.85
N PRO A 26 39.44 14.01 11.41
CA PRO A 26 39.21 15.21 12.21
C PRO A 26 38.60 16.38 11.42
N PHE A 27 38.52 16.25 10.10
CA PHE A 27 38.01 17.24 9.18
C PHE A 27 37.07 16.58 8.17
N ALA A 28 35.96 17.25 7.86
CA ALA A 28 35.04 16.80 6.83
C ALA A 28 35.72 16.84 5.45
N VAL A 29 35.48 15.81 4.64
CA VAL A 29 36.16 15.61 3.36
C VAL A 29 35.26 16.11 2.21
N PRO A 30 35.80 16.90 1.25
CA PRO A 30 35.06 17.29 0.04
C PRO A 30 34.54 16.10 -0.77
N HIS A 31 33.28 16.14 -1.19
CA HIS A 31 32.70 15.11 -2.05
C HIS A 31 33.34 15.16 -3.45
N PRO A 32 33.75 14.03 -4.04
CA PRO A 32 34.50 14.01 -5.31
C PRO A 32 33.71 14.56 -6.51
N GLU A 33 32.39 14.39 -6.54
CA GLU A 33 31.53 14.79 -7.68
C GLU A 33 30.70 16.06 -7.38
N TYR A 34 30.44 16.35 -6.10
CA TYR A 34 29.45 17.35 -5.67
C TYR A 34 30.08 18.44 -4.79
N TYR A 35 31.38 18.65 -4.95
CA TYR A 35 32.08 19.83 -4.47
C TYR A 35 32.38 20.72 -5.67
N LEU A 36 31.41 21.55 -6.05
CA LEU A 36 31.48 22.40 -7.24
C LEU A 36 32.36 23.62 -6.95
N GLU A 37 33.36 23.87 -7.81
CA GLU A 37 34.29 25.00 -7.67
C GLU A 37 33.57 26.36 -7.61
N ASP A 38 32.50 26.51 -8.37
CA ASP A 38 31.68 27.72 -8.45
C ASP A 38 30.52 27.74 -7.45
N GLY A 39 30.36 26.70 -6.63
CA GLY A 39 29.25 26.61 -5.68
C GLY A 39 29.32 27.72 -4.62
N ASN A 40 28.15 28.19 -4.19
CA ASN A 40 28.00 29.29 -3.22
C ASN A 40 27.27 28.86 -1.93
N LEU A 41 27.14 27.55 -1.73
CA LEU A 41 26.57 26.95 -0.54
C LEU A 41 27.38 25.71 -0.19
N VAL A 42 28.00 25.71 1.00
CA VAL A 42 28.69 24.56 1.57
C VAL A 42 27.78 23.89 2.59
N ILE A 43 27.49 22.61 2.40
CA ILE A 43 26.67 21.78 3.26
C ILE A 43 27.52 20.64 3.79
N GLN A 44 27.50 20.43 5.10
CA GLN A 44 28.12 19.28 5.73
C GLN A 44 27.07 18.24 6.11
N VAL A 45 27.26 17.01 5.63
CA VAL A 45 26.48 15.84 6.04
C VAL A 45 27.45 14.77 6.50
N GLU A 46 27.30 14.29 7.73
CA GLU A 46 28.28 13.42 8.39
C GLU A 46 29.71 14.02 8.28
N ASN A 47 30.64 13.27 7.68
CA ASN A 47 32.04 13.66 7.51
C ASN A 47 32.32 14.11 6.06
N THR A 48 31.28 14.53 5.31
CA THR A 48 31.40 14.92 3.90
C THR A 48 30.89 16.33 3.65
N LEU A 49 31.70 17.11 2.92
CA LEU A 49 31.36 18.46 2.46
C LEU A 49 30.83 18.43 1.03
N PHE A 50 29.69 19.06 0.83
CA PHE A 50 29.06 19.25 -0.46
C PHE A 50 29.03 20.74 -0.77
N ARG A 51 29.58 21.13 -1.92
CA ARG A 51 29.58 22.52 -2.37
C ARG A 51 28.69 22.64 -3.60
N VAL A 52 27.56 23.31 -3.44
CA VAL A 52 26.44 23.34 -4.40
C VAL A 52 25.92 24.76 -4.59
N PHE A 53 24.92 24.94 -5.45
CA PHE A 53 24.31 26.23 -5.70
C PHE A 53 23.06 26.46 -4.83
N ARG A 54 23.09 27.48 -3.97
CA ARG A 54 21.96 27.93 -3.16
C ARG A 54 20.69 28.19 -3.99
N SER A 55 20.86 28.70 -5.20
CA SER A 55 19.75 28.99 -6.13
C SER A 55 18.98 27.73 -6.55
N THR A 56 19.64 26.58 -6.66
CA THR A 56 19.00 25.30 -6.98
C THR A 56 18.08 24.86 -5.84
N PHE A 57 18.55 24.97 -4.59
CA PHE A 57 17.79 24.59 -3.40
C PHE A 57 16.61 25.53 -3.15
N THR A 58 16.84 26.85 -3.16
CA THR A 58 15.79 27.86 -2.96
C THR A 58 14.69 27.85 -4.03
N ARG A 59 15.02 27.43 -5.26
CA ARG A 59 14.06 27.33 -6.35
C ARG A 59 13.06 26.19 -6.15
N HIS A 60 13.55 25.04 -5.69
CA HIS A 60 12.76 23.80 -5.65
C HIS A 60 12.26 23.43 -4.24
N SER A 61 12.75 24.09 -3.20
CA SER A 61 12.33 23.85 -1.80
C SER A 61 11.90 25.14 -1.10
N ALA A 62 10.69 25.10 -0.55
CA ALA A 62 10.18 26.16 0.32
C ALA A 62 10.96 26.21 1.65
N PHE A 63 11.28 25.06 2.23
CA PHE A 63 12.11 24.95 3.43
C PHE A 63 13.44 25.71 3.28
N PHE A 64 14.19 25.45 2.19
CA PHE A 64 15.46 26.13 1.97
C PHE A 64 15.27 27.62 1.65
N LYS A 65 14.21 27.98 0.91
CA LYS A 65 13.89 29.39 0.68
C LYS A 65 13.68 30.14 2.00
N ASP A 66 12.94 29.54 2.93
CA ASP A 66 12.65 30.14 4.24
C ASP A 66 13.91 30.16 5.12
N LEU A 67 14.63 29.04 5.21
CA LEU A 67 15.91 28.91 5.94
C LEU A 67 16.88 30.03 5.56
N PHE A 68 16.97 30.31 4.26
CA PHE A 68 17.87 31.30 3.69
C PHE A 68 17.34 32.74 3.72
N SER A 69 16.07 32.94 4.08
CA SER A 69 15.45 34.26 4.26
C SER A 69 15.56 34.78 5.69
N LEU A 70 15.81 33.89 6.66
CA LEU A 70 15.96 34.26 8.06
C LEU A 70 17.25 35.08 8.25
N PRO A 71 17.21 36.19 9.01
CA PRO A 71 18.42 36.91 9.37
C PRO A 71 19.29 35.98 10.23
N GLY A 72 20.49 35.66 9.73
CA GLY A 72 21.45 34.85 10.47
C GLY A 72 21.87 35.54 11.78
N PRO A 73 22.38 34.78 12.76
CA PRO A 73 23.03 35.36 13.93
C PRO A 73 24.11 36.35 13.48
N VAL A 74 24.17 37.50 14.13
CA VAL A 74 25.11 38.58 13.78
C VAL A 74 26.54 38.04 13.85
N GLY A 75 27.21 37.91 12.71
CA GLY A 75 28.62 37.50 12.62
C GLY A 75 28.89 36.06 12.16
N THR A 76 27.88 35.22 11.92
CA THR A 76 28.07 33.85 11.40
C THR A 76 27.18 33.63 10.17
N ALA A 77 27.76 33.76 8.98
CA ALA A 77 27.08 33.41 7.75
C ALA A 77 27.28 31.91 7.48
N GLU A 78 26.42 31.08 8.07
CA GLU A 78 26.45 29.62 7.88
C GLU A 78 26.28 29.24 6.40
N GLY A 79 27.10 28.29 5.96
CA GLY A 79 27.10 27.71 4.63
C GLY A 79 27.80 28.53 3.55
N LEU A 80 28.56 29.58 3.88
CA LEU A 80 29.32 30.36 2.88
C LEU A 80 30.73 29.81 2.61
N ASP A 81 31.34 29.17 3.61
CA ASP A 81 32.71 28.68 3.56
C ASP A 81 32.84 27.30 4.24
N ASP A 82 33.98 26.66 4.03
CA ASP A 82 34.28 25.32 4.53
C ASP A 82 34.50 25.30 6.06
N ASP A 83 34.82 26.44 6.67
CA ASP A 83 35.04 26.58 8.11
C ASP A 83 33.72 26.71 8.88
N ASN A 84 32.66 27.19 8.21
CA ASN A 84 31.31 27.34 8.76
C ASN A 84 30.25 26.77 7.80
N PRO A 85 30.25 25.45 7.51
CA PRO A 85 29.30 24.84 6.59
C PRO A 85 27.90 24.74 7.21
N LEU A 86 26.87 24.65 6.36
CA LEU A 86 25.51 24.35 6.81
C LEU A 86 25.43 22.87 7.19
N GLN A 87 25.40 22.57 8.48
CA GLN A 87 25.45 21.20 8.98
C GLN A 87 24.07 20.56 9.11
N PHE A 88 23.88 19.36 8.55
CA PHE A 88 22.70 18.53 8.78
C PHE A 88 23.05 17.25 9.54
N SER A 89 22.48 17.10 10.73
CA SER A 89 22.61 15.89 11.56
C SER A 89 21.50 14.88 11.28
N GLY A 90 21.81 13.58 11.40
CA GLY A 90 20.80 12.51 11.28
C GLY A 90 20.40 12.18 9.84
N ILE A 91 21.28 12.45 8.89
CA ILE A 91 21.15 12.12 7.47
C ILE A 91 22.45 11.47 7.03
N SER A 92 22.36 10.40 6.24
CA SER A 92 23.55 9.78 5.66
C SER A 92 24.06 10.60 4.47
N ALA A 93 25.38 10.72 4.32
CA ALA A 93 25.99 11.36 3.16
C ALA A 93 25.55 10.71 1.84
N ILE A 94 25.33 9.40 1.83
CA ILE A 94 24.84 8.64 0.65
C ILE A 94 23.41 9.05 0.27
N ASP A 95 22.55 9.26 1.27
CA ASP A 95 21.17 9.68 1.03
C ASP A 95 21.12 11.10 0.48
N PHE A 96 21.97 11.98 1.01
CA PHE A 96 22.12 13.33 0.47
C PHE A 96 22.65 13.32 -0.97
N GLU A 97 23.66 12.50 -1.26
CA GLU A 97 24.18 12.31 -2.62
C GLU A 97 23.08 11.88 -3.61
N ARG A 98 22.22 10.93 -3.21
CA ARG A 98 21.09 10.48 -4.04
C ARG A 98 20.10 11.60 -4.35
N LEU A 99 19.86 12.51 -3.41
CA LEU A 99 19.06 13.71 -3.69
C LEU A 99 19.75 14.61 -4.73
N LEU A 100 21.08 14.76 -4.63
CA LEU A 100 21.87 15.54 -5.59
C LEU A 100 21.85 14.93 -6.99
N TRP A 101 21.71 13.61 -7.14
CA TRP A 101 21.54 12.97 -8.46
C TRP A 101 20.32 13.49 -9.22
N VAL A 102 19.28 13.93 -8.50
CA VAL A 102 18.06 14.49 -9.10
C VAL A 102 18.19 15.99 -9.35
N LEU A 103 18.86 16.72 -8.44
CA LEU A 103 19.09 18.16 -8.57
C LEU A 103 20.14 18.52 -9.63
N TYR A 104 21.14 17.65 -9.81
CA TYR A 104 22.26 17.80 -10.73
C TYR A 104 22.38 16.54 -11.60
N PRO A 105 21.42 16.31 -12.52
CA PRO A 105 21.44 15.14 -13.37
C PRO A 105 22.62 15.21 -14.35
N PRO A 106 23.40 14.13 -14.53
CA PRO A 106 24.50 14.12 -15.50
C PRO A 106 23.99 14.23 -16.93
N CYS A 107 22.78 13.75 -17.19
CA CYS A 107 22.06 13.94 -18.45
C CYS A 107 20.56 14.11 -18.20
N TYR A 108 19.96 15.08 -18.89
CA TYR A 108 18.53 15.37 -18.74
C TYR A 108 17.67 14.17 -19.13
N GLY A 109 16.73 13.80 -18.27
CA GLY A 109 15.80 12.70 -18.50
C GLY A 109 16.32 11.32 -18.11
N ALA A 110 17.57 11.18 -17.66
CA ALA A 110 18.05 9.94 -17.05
C ALA A 110 18.24 10.12 -15.54
N HIS A 111 17.85 9.11 -14.79
CA HIS A 111 18.04 9.06 -13.34
C HIS A 111 19.09 8.01 -13.00
N ARG A 112 20.01 8.34 -12.08
CA ARG A 112 21.01 7.42 -11.56
C ARG A 112 20.38 6.40 -10.60
N ALA A 113 19.34 6.82 -9.86
CA ALA A 113 18.56 5.93 -9.01
C ALA A 113 17.73 4.93 -9.83
N ARG A 114 17.82 3.65 -9.45
CA ARG A 114 17.14 2.52 -10.12
C ARG A 114 16.43 1.59 -9.15
N THR A 115 16.86 1.57 -7.90
CA THR A 115 16.34 0.66 -6.88
C THR A 115 15.28 1.34 -6.01
N ARG A 116 14.47 0.51 -5.33
CA ARG A 116 13.51 1.02 -4.34
C ARG A 116 14.21 1.84 -3.27
N ASP A 117 15.30 1.34 -2.71
CA ASP A 117 15.93 1.94 -1.54
C ASP A 117 16.50 3.33 -1.88
N GLU A 118 17.08 3.47 -3.09
CA GLU A 118 17.53 4.76 -3.60
C GLU A 118 16.37 5.76 -3.75
N TRP A 119 15.27 5.35 -4.39
CA TRP A 119 14.13 6.23 -4.57
C TRP A 119 13.39 6.56 -3.26
N THR A 120 13.39 5.63 -2.31
CA THR A 120 12.80 5.83 -0.98
C THR A 120 13.62 6.83 -0.18
N SER A 121 14.95 6.74 -0.28
CA SER A 121 15.89 7.72 0.30
C SER A 121 15.67 9.13 -0.27
N ILE A 122 15.59 9.25 -1.60
CA ILE A 122 15.28 10.52 -2.28
C ILE A 122 13.92 11.05 -1.84
N LEU A 123 12.90 10.19 -1.78
CA LEU A 123 11.56 10.56 -1.36
C LEU A 123 11.52 11.05 0.09
N CYS A 124 12.26 10.41 0.99
CA CYS A 124 12.38 10.81 2.39
C CYS A 124 12.96 12.21 2.53
N LEU A 125 14.10 12.48 1.90
CA LEU A 125 14.73 13.81 1.95
C LEU A 125 13.90 14.87 1.23
N ALA A 126 13.30 14.54 0.08
CA ALA A 126 12.44 15.45 -0.65
C ALA A 126 11.20 15.85 0.18
N THR A 127 10.66 14.92 0.97
CA THR A 127 9.55 15.21 1.89
C THR A 127 10.01 16.00 3.11
N ARG A 128 11.16 15.66 3.69
CA ARG A 128 11.72 16.34 4.87
C ARG A 128 12.03 17.82 4.59
N TRP A 129 12.48 18.13 3.39
CA TRP A 129 12.89 19.48 3.00
C TRP A 129 11.95 20.13 1.98
N ASP A 130 10.70 19.69 1.89
CA ASP A 130 9.67 20.30 1.03
C ASP A 130 10.07 20.51 -0.44
N PHE A 131 10.81 19.57 -1.02
CA PHE A 131 11.05 19.50 -2.46
C PHE A 131 9.87 18.86 -3.18
N ASN A 132 8.78 19.60 -3.37
CA ASN A 132 7.52 19.07 -3.92
C ASN A 132 7.66 18.46 -5.32
N ASP A 133 8.44 19.10 -6.20
CA ASP A 133 8.68 18.60 -7.56
C ASP A 133 9.42 17.26 -7.54
N ILE A 134 10.46 17.16 -6.69
CA ILE A 134 11.27 15.95 -6.52
C ILE A 134 10.47 14.85 -5.84
N ARG A 135 9.64 15.20 -4.85
CA ARG A 135 8.74 14.25 -4.20
C ARG A 135 7.76 13.64 -5.20
N THR A 136 7.18 14.45 -6.08
CA THR A 136 6.26 13.96 -7.13
C THR A 136 6.99 13.07 -8.14
N LEU A 137 8.20 13.45 -8.53
CA LEU A 137 9.07 12.62 -9.37
C LEU A 137 9.38 11.26 -8.70
N ALA A 138 9.84 11.28 -7.45
CA ALA A 138 10.20 10.07 -6.72
C ALA A 138 8.98 9.16 -6.53
N ILE A 139 7.78 9.69 -6.23
CA ILE A 139 6.54 8.90 -6.18
C ILE A 139 6.27 8.22 -7.52
N ARG A 140 6.39 8.93 -8.64
CA ARG A 140 6.17 8.35 -9.98
C ARG A 140 7.13 7.19 -10.25
N GLU A 141 8.41 7.38 -9.95
CA GLU A 141 9.44 6.37 -10.21
C GLU A 141 9.26 5.16 -9.28
N VAL A 142 9.01 5.38 -7.98
CA VAL A 142 8.65 4.29 -7.03
C VAL A 142 7.42 3.53 -7.51
N GLN A 143 6.42 4.22 -8.04
CA GLN A 143 5.21 3.57 -8.57
C GLN A 143 5.46 2.70 -9.81
N SER A 144 6.52 2.99 -10.56
CA SER A 144 6.90 2.20 -11.73
C SER A 144 7.64 0.90 -11.37
N LEU A 145 8.19 0.81 -10.15
CA LEU A 145 8.94 -0.36 -9.70
C LEU A 145 8.01 -1.52 -9.36
N ASP A 146 8.45 -2.73 -9.71
CA ASP A 146 7.79 -3.95 -9.25
C ASP A 146 8.12 -4.20 -7.78
N MET A 147 7.08 -4.30 -6.95
CA MET A 147 7.21 -4.38 -5.49
C MET A 147 6.11 -5.22 -4.90
N SER A 148 6.41 -5.86 -3.76
CA SER A 148 5.41 -6.62 -3.02
C SER A 148 4.25 -5.70 -2.58
N PRO A 149 3.00 -6.22 -2.52
CA PRO A 149 1.86 -5.42 -2.07
C PRO A 149 2.05 -4.83 -0.66
N VAL A 150 2.78 -5.53 0.21
CA VAL A 150 3.09 -5.09 1.57
C VAL A 150 3.98 -3.85 1.55
N ASP A 151 5.05 -3.87 0.74
CA ASP A 151 5.94 -2.71 0.63
C ASP A 151 5.24 -1.49 0.04
N LYS A 152 4.31 -1.71 -0.91
CA LYS A 152 3.48 -0.64 -1.47
C LYS A 152 2.60 0.03 -0.41
N ILE A 153 2.03 -0.76 0.50
CA ILE A 153 1.20 -0.24 1.61
C ILE A 153 2.07 0.53 2.60
N ILE A 154 3.25 0.02 2.96
CA ILE A 154 4.16 0.68 3.90
C ILE A 154 4.59 2.04 3.36
N LEU A 155 5.07 2.09 2.11
CA LEU A 155 5.46 3.36 1.48
C LEU A 155 4.28 4.32 1.34
N ALA A 156 3.08 3.80 1.07
CA ALA A 156 1.89 4.62 1.00
C ALA A 156 1.49 5.22 2.35
N GLN A 157 1.66 4.48 3.44
CA GLN A 157 1.41 4.97 4.79
C GLN A 157 2.48 5.98 5.23
N GLU A 158 3.75 5.72 4.93
CA GLU A 158 4.87 6.57 5.32
C GLU A 158 4.87 7.92 4.59
N PHE A 159 4.54 7.91 3.30
CA PHE A 159 4.59 9.10 2.45
C PHE A 159 3.20 9.62 2.06
N ASP A 160 2.12 9.17 2.70
CA ASP A 160 0.74 9.58 2.40
C ASP A 160 0.38 9.47 0.90
N ILE A 161 0.70 8.31 0.30
CA ILE A 161 0.41 8.02 -1.12
C ILE A 161 -0.94 7.31 -1.22
N GLY A 162 -1.99 8.05 -1.57
CA GLY A 162 -3.35 7.54 -1.65
C GLY A 162 -3.79 6.95 -3.01
N GLY A 163 -5.11 6.77 -3.13
CA GLY A 163 -5.80 6.49 -4.39
C GLY A 163 -5.58 5.09 -4.96
N ARG A 164 -5.46 5.01 -6.28
CA ARG A 164 -5.40 3.73 -7.02
C ARG A 164 -4.20 2.86 -6.64
N TRP A 165 -3.09 3.47 -6.23
CA TRP A 165 -1.88 2.75 -5.81
C TRP A 165 -2.14 1.89 -4.57
N LEU A 166 -2.66 2.52 -3.51
CA LEU A 166 -2.99 1.87 -2.25
C LEU A 166 -4.13 0.85 -2.43
N LEU A 167 -5.14 1.20 -3.23
CA LEU A 167 -6.22 0.27 -3.57
C LEU A 167 -5.71 -0.99 -4.27
N GLY A 168 -4.83 -0.82 -5.27
CA GLY A 168 -4.23 -1.94 -5.99
C GLY A 168 -3.43 -2.85 -5.08
N ALA A 169 -2.69 -2.28 -4.13
CA ALA A 169 -1.92 -3.03 -3.15
C ALA A 169 -2.81 -3.85 -2.19
N TYR A 170 -3.85 -3.23 -1.61
CA TYR A 170 -4.79 -3.97 -0.75
C TYR A 170 -5.58 -5.03 -1.52
N THR A 171 -5.97 -4.76 -2.77
CA THR A 171 -6.67 -5.72 -3.63
C THR A 171 -5.79 -6.93 -3.89
N ALA A 172 -4.55 -6.72 -4.32
CA ALA A 172 -3.58 -7.80 -4.53
C ALA A 172 -3.34 -8.61 -3.23
N LEU A 173 -3.25 -7.92 -2.09
CA LEU A 173 -3.10 -8.59 -0.79
C LEU A 173 -4.36 -9.34 -0.35
N CYS A 174 -5.55 -8.95 -0.80
CA CYS A 174 -6.80 -9.65 -0.49
C CYS A 174 -7.08 -10.85 -1.41
N GLU A 175 -6.64 -10.78 -2.67
CA GLU A 175 -6.86 -11.83 -3.68
C GLU A 175 -5.81 -12.94 -3.65
N ARG A 176 -4.63 -12.68 -3.06
CA ARG A 176 -3.53 -13.66 -2.91
C ARG A 176 -4.02 -14.96 -2.25
N ALA A 177 -3.54 -16.13 -2.71
CA ALA A 177 -3.91 -17.41 -2.12
C ALA A 177 -3.29 -17.60 -0.71
N GLU A 178 -2.04 -17.18 -0.54
CA GLU A 178 -1.28 -17.32 0.70
C GLU A 178 -1.79 -16.37 1.79
N PRO A 179 -1.96 -16.86 3.04
CA PRO A 179 -2.33 -16.02 4.17
C PRO A 179 -1.24 -14.98 4.47
N LEU A 180 -1.58 -14.01 5.31
CA LEU A 180 -0.60 -13.02 5.79
C LEU A 180 0.40 -13.72 6.71
N SER A 181 1.69 -13.57 6.43
CA SER A 181 2.73 -14.07 7.33
C SER A 181 2.86 -13.19 8.58
N VAL A 182 3.44 -13.73 9.65
CA VAL A 182 3.69 -12.97 10.89
C VAL A 182 4.61 -11.78 10.62
N CYS A 183 5.64 -11.94 9.78
CA CYS A 183 6.55 -10.87 9.41
C CYS A 183 5.84 -9.75 8.64
N GLU A 184 4.98 -10.08 7.68
CA GLU A 184 4.17 -9.09 6.96
C GLU A 184 3.19 -8.39 7.90
N GLY A 185 2.54 -9.14 8.80
CA GLY A 185 1.62 -8.58 9.79
C GLY A 185 2.30 -7.61 10.76
N ALA A 186 3.51 -7.93 11.20
CA ALA A 186 4.30 -7.04 12.04
C ALA A 186 4.66 -5.73 11.31
N ARG A 187 5.02 -5.82 10.02
CA ARG A 187 5.40 -4.65 9.21
C ARG A 187 4.21 -3.75 8.84
N LEU A 188 3.03 -4.32 8.60
CA LEU A 188 1.81 -3.56 8.28
C LEU A 188 1.16 -2.90 9.51
N GLY A 189 1.55 -3.33 10.70
CA GLY A 189 0.88 -2.99 11.95
C GLY A 189 -0.37 -3.83 12.20
N LEU A 190 -0.71 -4.01 13.48
CA LEU A 190 -1.77 -4.90 13.94
C LEU A 190 -3.13 -4.55 13.32
N GLU A 191 -3.50 -3.27 13.31
CA GLU A 191 -4.79 -2.81 12.81
C GLU A 191 -4.96 -3.11 11.32
N THR A 192 -3.97 -2.72 10.50
CA THR A 192 -3.98 -2.98 9.06
C THR A 192 -4.03 -4.47 8.77
N ALA A 193 -3.19 -5.26 9.45
CA ALA A 193 -3.12 -6.70 9.28
C ALA A 193 -4.44 -7.40 9.62
N MET A 194 -5.08 -7.03 10.74
CA MET A 194 -6.38 -7.57 11.14
C MET A 194 -7.48 -7.20 10.15
N ARG A 195 -7.52 -5.95 9.67
CA ARG A 195 -8.50 -5.52 8.66
C ARG A 195 -8.34 -6.31 7.36
N VAL A 196 -7.11 -6.49 6.89
CA VAL A 196 -6.82 -7.29 5.70
C VAL A 196 -7.28 -8.75 5.91
N ALA A 197 -6.97 -9.36 7.05
CA ALA A 197 -7.37 -10.74 7.35
C ALA A 197 -8.89 -10.91 7.37
N GLN A 198 -9.62 -10.02 8.06
CA GLN A 198 -11.09 -10.03 8.10
C GLN A 198 -11.70 -9.86 6.71
N LEU A 199 -11.12 -8.98 5.90
CA LEU A 199 -11.62 -8.72 4.55
C LEU A 199 -11.41 -9.93 3.63
N ARG A 200 -10.23 -10.56 3.69
CA ARG A 200 -9.92 -11.82 3.00
C ARG A 200 -10.93 -12.92 3.35
N GLU A 201 -11.23 -13.11 4.63
CA GLU A 201 -12.21 -14.11 5.08
C GLU A 201 -13.61 -13.84 4.54
N ARG A 202 -14.05 -12.57 4.52
CA ARG A 202 -15.36 -12.19 3.98
C ARG A 202 -15.45 -12.47 2.48
N LEU A 203 -14.40 -12.14 1.73
CA LEU A 203 -14.34 -12.39 0.28
C LEU A 203 -14.34 -13.90 -0.03
N HIS A 204 -13.54 -14.68 0.68
CA HIS A 204 -13.48 -16.14 0.51
C HIS A 204 -14.77 -16.85 0.96
N SER A 205 -15.40 -16.37 2.03
CA SER A 205 -16.69 -16.88 2.52
C SER A 205 -17.83 -16.60 1.55
N SER A 206 -17.82 -15.44 0.88
CA SER A 206 -18.80 -15.07 -0.14
C SER A 206 -18.73 -15.99 -1.37
N CYS A 207 -17.53 -16.29 -1.86
CA CYS A 207 -17.33 -17.26 -2.95
C CYS A 207 -17.82 -18.68 -2.58
N ARG A 208 -17.60 -19.13 -1.34
CA ARG A 208 -18.09 -20.43 -0.86
C ARG A 208 -19.62 -20.52 -0.80
N LYS A 209 -20.32 -19.43 -0.44
CA LYS A 209 -21.79 -19.40 -0.40
C LYS A 209 -22.43 -19.41 -1.79
N SER A 210 -21.80 -18.72 -2.76
CA SER A 210 -22.23 -18.75 -4.17
C SER A 210 -22.15 -20.17 -4.77
N SER A 211 -21.07 -20.90 -4.48
CA SER A 211 -20.90 -22.29 -4.91
C SER A 211 -21.96 -23.26 -4.33
N ARG A 212 -22.39 -23.06 -3.08
CA ARG A 212 -23.42 -23.92 -2.43
C ARG A 212 -24.84 -23.70 -2.95
N MET A 213 -25.16 -22.50 -3.44
CA MET A 213 -26.50 -22.18 -3.97
C MET A 213 -26.68 -22.62 -5.45
N GLY A 214 -25.59 -23.01 -6.12
CA GLY A 214 -25.59 -23.50 -7.50
C GLY A 214 -25.86 -25.01 -7.67
N GLY A 215 -25.98 -25.79 -6.59
CA GLY A 215 -26.09 -27.26 -6.68
C GLY A 215 -27.50 -27.84 -6.72
N TYR A 216 -28.53 -27.11 -6.29
CA TYR A 216 -29.88 -27.68 -6.10
C TYR A 216 -30.84 -27.46 -7.29
N HIS A 217 -30.52 -26.58 -8.25
CA HIS A 217 -31.43 -26.28 -9.36
C HIS A 217 -31.28 -27.23 -10.57
N THR A 218 -30.24 -28.08 -10.60
CA THR A 218 -30.02 -29.07 -11.66
C THR A 218 -30.62 -30.44 -11.31
N LEU A 219 -30.81 -30.76 -10.02
CA LEU A 219 -31.42 -32.03 -9.59
C LEU A 219 -32.94 -32.07 -9.78
N THR A 220 -33.63 -30.92 -9.71
CA THR A 220 -35.10 -30.87 -9.90
C THR A 220 -35.50 -30.94 -11.39
N ARG A 221 -34.64 -30.50 -12.31
CA ARG A 221 -34.92 -30.58 -13.77
C ARG A 221 -34.81 -32.03 -14.30
N SER A 222 -33.87 -32.82 -13.80
CA SER A 222 -33.70 -34.23 -14.19
C SER A 222 -34.66 -35.20 -13.49
N ALA A 223 -35.34 -34.78 -12.42
CA ALA A 223 -36.42 -35.55 -11.80
C ALA A 223 -37.77 -35.32 -12.52
N ALA A 224 -38.04 -34.10 -12.99
CA ALA A 224 -39.25 -33.79 -13.77
C ALA A 224 -39.24 -34.42 -15.18
N MET A 225 -38.07 -34.62 -15.78
CA MET A 225 -37.92 -35.17 -17.14
C MET A 225 -38.06 -36.71 -17.24
N ARG A 226 -38.33 -37.43 -16.14
CA ARG A 226 -38.50 -38.90 -16.17
C ARG A 226 -39.95 -39.39 -16.29
N HIS A 227 -40.93 -38.48 -16.35
CA HIS A 227 -42.33 -38.86 -16.54
C HIS A 227 -42.89 -38.64 -17.96
N ASP A 228 -42.14 -38.03 -18.89
CA ASP A 228 -42.66 -37.68 -20.22
C ASP A 228 -42.16 -38.56 -21.38
N SER A 229 -41.50 -39.70 -21.13
CA SER A 229 -40.94 -40.54 -22.21
C SER A 229 -41.34 -42.01 -22.17
N ILE A 230 -42.49 -42.39 -21.58
CA ILE A 230 -43.11 -43.69 -21.85
C ILE A 230 -44.64 -43.55 -21.84
N ALA A 231 -45.21 -42.97 -22.90
CA ALA A 231 -46.65 -43.04 -23.17
C ALA A 231 -46.94 -42.98 -24.68
N ALA A 232 -46.31 -43.87 -25.45
CA ALA A 232 -46.74 -44.18 -26.81
C ALA A 232 -46.37 -45.63 -27.18
N HIS A 233 -46.90 -46.60 -26.44
CA HIS A 233 -47.31 -47.87 -27.05
C HIS A 233 -48.40 -48.53 -26.20
N MET A 234 -49.45 -48.91 -26.91
CA MET A 234 -50.76 -49.32 -26.43
C MET A 234 -50.75 -50.81 -26.11
N THR A 235 -50.98 -51.18 -24.85
CA THR A 235 -51.53 -52.50 -24.48
C THR A 235 -52.37 -52.40 -23.21
N VAL A 236 -53.50 -53.10 -23.29
CA VAL A 236 -54.67 -53.08 -22.40
C VAL A 236 -54.33 -53.49 -20.97
N ILE A 237 -54.66 -52.64 -19.99
CA ILE A 237 -54.74 -53.05 -18.58
C ILE A 237 -56.10 -52.61 -18.03
N VAL A 238 -56.85 -53.62 -17.60
CA VAL A 238 -58.20 -53.57 -17.01
C VAL A 238 -58.17 -52.76 -15.70
N LYS A 239 -59.06 -51.78 -15.56
CA LYS A 239 -59.27 -50.98 -14.35
C LYS A 239 -60.05 -51.80 -13.29
N PRO A 240 -59.60 -51.92 -12.04
CA PRO A 240 -60.45 -52.43 -10.96
C PRO A 240 -61.50 -51.38 -10.55
N PRO A 241 -62.65 -51.81 -10.00
CA PRO A 241 -63.79 -50.93 -9.74
C PRO A 241 -63.51 -49.95 -8.58
N ARG A 242 -63.98 -48.72 -8.78
CA ARG A 242 -63.90 -47.58 -7.88
C ARG A 242 -64.90 -47.77 -6.74
N MET A 243 -64.39 -47.97 -5.52
CA MET A 243 -65.21 -47.99 -4.30
C MET A 243 -65.50 -46.54 -3.87
N GLU A 244 -66.78 -46.23 -3.68
CA GLU A 244 -67.25 -44.93 -3.18
C GLU A 244 -66.70 -44.64 -1.79
N ARG A 245 -66.29 -43.39 -1.56
CA ARG A 245 -66.18 -42.83 -0.21
C ARG A 245 -66.93 -41.51 -0.16
N SER A 246 -67.83 -41.47 0.82
CA SER A 246 -69.00 -40.61 0.94
C SER A 246 -68.70 -39.12 1.04
N GLN A 247 -69.65 -38.38 0.47
CA GLN A 247 -69.91 -36.96 0.66
C GLN A 247 -69.88 -36.58 2.14
N TRP A 248 -69.22 -35.47 2.44
CA TRP A 248 -69.68 -34.54 3.47
C TRP A 248 -69.96 -33.22 2.78
N GLY A 249 -71.25 -32.89 2.71
CA GLY A 249 -71.75 -31.64 2.16
C GLY A 249 -71.53 -30.50 3.15
N ILE A 250 -71.12 -29.36 2.61
CA ILE A 250 -71.44 -28.06 3.19
C ILE A 250 -71.99 -27.22 2.03
N GLU A 251 -73.14 -26.63 2.30
CA GLU A 251 -74.08 -26.03 1.36
C GLU A 251 -73.54 -24.84 0.56
N LYS A 252 -74.19 -24.64 -0.59
CA LYS A 252 -74.11 -23.46 -1.42
C LYS A 252 -74.81 -22.29 -0.73
N SER A 253 -74.23 -21.10 -0.89
CA SER A 253 -74.86 -19.89 -1.42
C SER A 253 -74.41 -18.65 -0.66
N LEU A 254 -73.88 -17.66 -1.39
CA LEU A 254 -74.38 -16.29 -1.45
C LEU A 254 -73.40 -15.43 -2.29
N LEU A 255 -73.98 -14.60 -3.18
CA LEU A 255 -73.37 -13.51 -3.98
C LEU A 255 -72.70 -13.98 -5.29
N ARG A 256 -73.45 -14.11 -6.40
CA ARG A 256 -73.96 -13.09 -7.35
C ARG A 256 -72.87 -12.58 -8.31
N SER A 257 -73.09 -12.89 -9.60
CA SER A 257 -72.29 -12.54 -10.78
C SER A 257 -71.99 -11.05 -10.94
N GLY A 258 -70.80 -10.78 -11.48
CA GLY A 258 -70.39 -9.50 -12.09
C GLY A 258 -69.03 -9.62 -12.79
N ASP A 259 -69.05 -10.02 -14.06
CA ASP A 259 -68.31 -9.49 -15.22
C ASP A 259 -66.79 -9.10 -15.16
N ILE A 260 -65.99 -9.79 -16.03
CA ILE A 260 -64.85 -9.29 -16.89
C ILE A 260 -63.51 -8.94 -16.17
N ALA A 261 -62.26 -9.27 -16.58
CA ALA A 261 -61.56 -9.97 -17.69
C ALA A 261 -60.13 -10.44 -17.24
N PRO A 262 -59.41 -11.33 -17.96
CA PRO A 262 -58.02 -11.76 -17.65
C PRO A 262 -56.93 -10.77 -18.15
N PRO A 263 -55.63 -10.94 -17.77
CA PRO A 263 -54.76 -9.86 -17.29
C PRO A 263 -53.98 -9.11 -18.38
N THR A 264 -53.69 -7.83 -18.13
CA THR A 264 -52.74 -7.04 -18.92
C THR A 264 -51.36 -7.04 -18.25
N ARG A 265 -50.37 -7.47 -19.02
CA ARG A 265 -48.96 -7.60 -18.62
C ARG A 265 -48.28 -6.25 -18.85
N GLU A 266 -48.06 -5.46 -17.81
CA GLU A 266 -47.30 -4.22 -17.92
C GLU A 266 -45.80 -4.51 -18.06
N SER A 267 -45.25 -3.96 -19.14
CA SER A 267 -43.85 -3.96 -19.52
C SER A 267 -43.00 -3.21 -18.50
N THR A 268 -41.98 -3.90 -17.99
CA THR A 268 -40.83 -3.33 -17.29
C THR A 268 -40.25 -2.12 -18.04
N GLN A 269 -40.37 -0.93 -17.46
CA GLN A 269 -39.41 0.15 -17.70
C GLN A 269 -38.28 0.02 -16.68
N LYS A 270 -37.20 -0.68 -17.08
CA LYS A 270 -35.90 -0.49 -16.44
C LYS A 270 -35.48 0.95 -16.73
N LEU A 271 -35.50 1.78 -15.70
CA LEU A 271 -34.84 3.08 -15.71
C LEU A 271 -33.34 2.84 -15.94
N GLY A 272 -32.90 3.08 -17.17
CA GLY A 272 -31.50 2.99 -17.54
C GLY A 272 -30.71 4.11 -16.87
N THR A 273 -30.11 3.81 -15.73
CA THR A 273 -28.99 4.61 -15.22
C THR A 273 -27.80 4.38 -16.14
N LYS A 274 -27.45 5.44 -16.87
CA LYS A 274 -26.31 5.53 -17.76
C LYS A 274 -25.05 4.98 -17.08
N LYS A 275 -24.51 3.90 -17.65
CA LYS A 275 -23.12 3.47 -17.43
C LYS A 275 -22.20 4.59 -17.92
N GLY A 276 -21.63 5.32 -16.97
CA GLY A 276 -20.53 6.25 -17.18
C GLY A 276 -19.70 6.24 -15.91
N ALA A 277 -18.39 6.08 -16.07
CA ALA A 277 -17.37 5.77 -15.06
C ALA A 277 -17.29 4.27 -14.69
N THR A 278 -16.12 3.72 -15.00
CA THR A 278 -15.60 2.38 -14.68
C THR A 278 -16.22 1.80 -13.40
N ALA A 279 -17.09 0.80 -13.55
CA ALA A 279 -17.67 0.09 -12.42
C ALA A 279 -16.53 -0.64 -11.69
N ILE A 280 -16.05 -0.04 -10.60
CA ILE A 280 -15.08 -0.65 -9.69
C ILE A 280 -15.68 -2.01 -9.27
N PRO A 281 -14.92 -3.12 -9.40
CA PRO A 281 -15.41 -4.43 -8.99
C PRO A 281 -15.95 -4.38 -7.55
N GLY A 282 -17.08 -5.05 -7.29
CA GLY A 282 -17.67 -5.16 -5.95
C GLY A 282 -16.65 -5.39 -4.80
N PRO A 283 -15.63 -6.26 -4.96
CA PRO A 283 -14.58 -6.42 -3.94
C PRO A 283 -13.70 -5.17 -3.76
N ALA A 284 -13.29 -4.50 -4.84
CA ALA A 284 -12.47 -3.30 -4.77
C ALA A 284 -13.20 -2.11 -4.10
N ARG A 285 -14.52 -2.00 -4.28
CA ARG A 285 -15.33 -1.01 -3.56
C ARG A 285 -15.35 -1.27 -2.05
N LEU A 286 -15.53 -2.52 -1.64
CA LEU A 286 -15.51 -2.92 -0.24
C LEU A 286 -14.13 -2.67 0.41
N ILE A 287 -13.05 -2.90 -0.35
CA ILE A 287 -11.69 -2.59 0.06
C ILE A 287 -11.51 -1.08 0.25
N ALA A 288 -11.95 -0.26 -0.72
CA ALA A 288 -11.85 1.19 -0.60
C ALA A 288 -12.61 1.73 0.62
N GLU A 289 -13.83 1.23 0.88
CA GLU A 289 -14.65 1.63 2.03
C GLU A 289 -14.01 1.21 3.37
N THR A 290 -13.40 0.02 3.44
CA THR A 290 -12.79 -0.48 4.69
C THR A 290 -11.50 0.23 5.08
N PHE A 291 -10.75 0.73 4.10
CA PHE A 291 -9.49 1.46 4.32
C PHE A 291 -9.62 2.98 4.12
N GLY A 292 -10.84 3.49 3.90
CA GLY A 292 -11.09 4.93 3.74
C GLY A 292 -10.39 5.54 2.52
N ILE A 293 -10.19 4.75 1.46
CA ILE A 293 -9.45 5.20 0.26
C ILE A 293 -10.41 5.99 -0.63
N ASP A 294 -10.12 7.28 -0.78
CA ASP A 294 -10.83 8.11 -1.76
C ASP A 294 -10.41 7.71 -3.19
N LEU A 295 -11.39 7.29 -3.99
CA LEU A 295 -11.20 6.85 -5.37
C LEU A 295 -11.35 8.00 -6.38
N THR A 296 -11.66 9.21 -5.90
CA THR A 296 -11.94 10.38 -6.75
C THR A 296 -10.73 11.28 -7.02
N ARG A 297 -9.57 10.97 -6.43
CA ARG A 297 -8.31 11.71 -6.57
C ARG A 297 -7.26 10.96 -7.39
#